data_AF-A0ABD5W1K7-F1
#
_entry.id   AF-A0ABD5W1K7-F1
#
_cell.length_a   1.000
_cell.length_b   1.000
_cell.length_c   1.000
_cell.angle_alpha   90.00
_cell.angle_beta   90.00
_cell.angle_gamma   90.00
#
_symmetry.space_group_name_H-M   'P 1'
#
loop_
_entity.id
_entity.type
_entity.pdbx_description
1 polymer ?
#
loop_
_entity_poly.entity_id
_entity_poly.type
_entity_poly.pdbx_seq_one_letter_code
_entity_poly.pdbx_strand_id
1 'polypeptide(L)'
;MIPIAYDGTKHGAVVVFSEADTPDCVRKRPVFDELGETVGHAVAAVESRQREETLTALYEATRQFLTAETPQEISNVAVNTATDVLDLSGLGIFLFDEETNLLEPVAETERFLEFFGESPVFGPGKGDSITWHTYVTGETQCFDDVRTSDRLAKPDTSARASLLIPLGKHGVFAAATSESGVFTGQRRKLVGLLATTVETALDRVAGQADIRERDAALEERTRELERAERLLAASRTLMEVIRDTKTREELEAELCERLVEETTLSFAWVGHRPADSDCLEPRSWAGSKQEYLDAISLTAGGNEPAVQAADTGELTAVANVATEMREQAWARKAIERGFQSALAIPLGYGETEYGVLTVYGPEQTVPDESARELLEAIGSVIAYGINSVETRRGMLADGATELEISLGQTDTFLNAVASLVDEPVSYREITPLADQATQVLFSLSDPPVEDILALDRAFVTVESLTHTRRETTHLFRAILSGETVGADILDCGGIPQSVTATPDATQATVRVSSELTVREFIDRLGDHYPDAELLTRQPAGDVDDDGDIRRAFAGRLTDRQREVLVSAYESGFFESPRETTGEELAGLFDLSQPTVTHHLREAQRRLFASLFDEP
;
A
#
# COMPACT_ATOMS: atom_id res chain seq x y z
N MET A 1 -40.33 41.87 56.30
CA MET A 1 -40.29 41.32 57.67
C MET A 1 -40.33 39.80 57.55
N ILE A 2 -39.24 39.09 57.85
CA ILE A 2 -39.17 37.64 57.70
C ILE A 2 -39.34 37.00 59.10
N PRO A 3 -40.37 36.17 59.33
CA PRO A 3 -40.55 35.48 60.61
C PRO A 3 -39.50 34.38 60.75
N ILE A 4 -38.80 34.35 61.89
CA ILE A 4 -37.91 33.24 62.25
C ILE A 4 -38.74 32.24 63.07
N ALA A 5 -38.89 31.04 62.54
CA ALA A 5 -39.49 29.91 63.24
C ALA A 5 -38.53 28.72 63.19
N TYR A 6 -38.40 28.03 64.32
CA TYR A 6 -37.68 26.77 64.44
C TYR A 6 -38.59 25.79 65.20
N ASP A 7 -38.71 24.57 64.70
CA ASP A 7 -39.56 23.51 65.25
C ASP A 7 -41.02 23.95 65.55
N GLY A 8 -41.64 24.66 64.61
CA GLY A 8 -43.03 25.12 64.70
C GLY A 8 -43.28 26.30 65.64
N THR A 9 -42.28 26.77 66.38
CA THR A 9 -42.40 27.88 67.34
C THR A 9 -41.82 29.17 66.73
N LYS A 10 -42.59 30.28 66.79
CA LYS A 10 -42.17 31.59 66.27
C LYS A 10 -41.28 32.30 67.28
N HIS A 11 -40.02 32.54 66.94
CA HIS A 11 -39.02 33.16 67.83
C HIS A 11 -38.79 34.65 67.56
N GLY A 12 -39.36 35.21 66.49
CA GLY A 12 -39.29 36.64 66.23
C GLY A 12 -39.47 36.96 64.76
N ALA A 13 -39.31 38.25 64.40
CA ALA A 13 -39.41 38.70 63.03
C ALA A 13 -38.28 39.69 62.70
N VAL A 14 -37.54 39.44 61.63
CA VAL A 14 -36.49 40.34 61.15
C VAL A 14 -37.13 41.44 60.31
N VAL A 15 -36.96 42.69 60.73
CA VAL A 15 -37.29 43.88 59.92
C VAL A 15 -35.99 44.47 59.40
N VAL A 16 -35.82 44.48 58.08
CA VAL A 16 -34.70 45.14 57.41
C VAL A 16 -35.13 46.56 57.07
N PHE A 17 -34.42 47.55 57.60
CA PHE A 17 -34.51 48.94 57.14
C PHE A 17 -33.29 49.24 56.27
N SER A 18 -33.51 49.96 55.17
CA SER A 18 -32.47 50.56 54.34
C SER A 18 -32.26 52.00 54.82
N GLU A 19 -31.03 52.34 55.20
CA GLU A 19 -30.58 53.74 55.27
C GLU A 19 -29.19 53.83 54.62
N ALA A 20 -29.02 54.88 53.82
CA ALA A 20 -27.90 55.12 52.92
C ALA A 20 -26.64 55.66 53.63
N ASP A 21 -25.50 55.49 52.96
CA ASP A 21 -24.18 56.11 53.15
C ASP A 21 -23.37 55.79 54.43
N THR A 22 -22.50 54.77 54.33
CA THR A 22 -21.05 54.81 54.67
C THR A 22 -20.37 53.45 54.37
N PRO A 23 -19.18 53.41 53.73
CA PRO A 23 -18.41 52.17 53.52
C PRO A 23 -17.50 51.88 54.73
N ASP A 24 -17.28 50.60 55.00
CA ASP A 24 -16.48 50.02 56.10
C ASP A 24 -17.04 50.11 57.54
N CYS A 25 -18.06 49.28 57.81
CA CYS A 25 -18.20 48.60 59.10
C CYS A 25 -19.13 47.38 58.98
N VAL A 26 -18.58 46.17 58.89
CA VAL A 26 -19.36 44.92 59.09
C VAL A 26 -19.73 44.85 60.58
N ARG A 27 -20.88 45.43 60.95
CA ARG A 27 -21.40 45.32 62.31
C ARG A 27 -22.05 43.95 62.48
N LYS A 28 -21.32 43.01 63.08
CA LYS A 28 -21.87 41.73 63.56
C LYS A 28 -23.03 42.03 64.51
N ARG A 29 -24.26 41.68 64.13
CA ARG A 29 -25.42 41.75 65.02
C ARG A 29 -25.59 40.40 65.73
N PRO A 30 -25.45 40.33 67.06
CA PRO A 30 -25.83 39.14 67.82
C PRO A 30 -27.34 38.92 67.70
N VAL A 31 -27.75 37.69 67.45
CA VAL A 31 -29.13 37.24 67.62
C VAL A 31 -29.23 36.69 69.04
N PHE A 32 -30.07 37.32 69.86
CA PHE A 32 -30.30 36.94 71.25
C PHE A 32 -31.54 36.04 71.36
N ASP A 33 -31.52 35.10 72.29
CA ASP A 33 -32.74 34.42 72.74
C ASP A 33 -33.54 35.30 73.74
N GLU A 34 -34.66 34.78 74.25
CA GLU A 34 -35.52 35.45 75.24
C GLU A 34 -34.81 35.72 76.58
N LEU A 35 -33.63 35.15 76.81
CA LEU A 35 -32.82 35.30 78.03
C LEU A 35 -31.59 36.19 77.82
N GLY A 36 -31.36 36.72 76.62
CA GLY A 36 -30.24 37.60 76.31
C GLY A 36 -28.91 36.88 76.05
N GLU A 37 -28.91 35.55 75.89
CA GLU A 37 -27.73 34.80 75.47
C GLU A 37 -27.62 34.77 73.94
N THR A 38 -26.38 34.84 73.43
CA THR A 38 -26.11 34.92 71.98
C THR A 38 -26.20 33.53 71.35
N VAL A 39 -27.21 33.28 70.51
CA VAL A 39 -27.43 31.94 69.91
C VAL A 39 -26.74 31.75 68.56
N GLY A 40 -26.21 32.81 67.94
CA GLY A 40 -25.36 32.68 66.76
C GLY A 40 -25.31 33.92 65.88
N HIS A 41 -24.33 33.95 64.97
CA HIS A 41 -24.15 35.01 63.98
C HIS A 41 -24.76 34.59 62.64
N ALA A 42 -25.89 35.17 62.24
CA ALA A 42 -26.64 34.82 61.02
C ALA A 42 -25.81 34.93 59.72
N VAL A 43 -24.79 35.78 59.67
CA VAL A 43 -23.92 35.97 58.48
C VAL A 43 -23.01 34.76 58.23
N ALA A 44 -22.48 34.13 59.29
CA ALA A 44 -21.57 32.99 59.14
C ALA A 44 -22.28 31.71 58.65
N ALA A 45 -23.56 31.54 59.00
CA ALA A 45 -24.36 30.39 58.54
C ALA A 45 -24.74 30.50 57.05
N VAL A 46 -25.00 31.71 56.56
CA VAL A 46 -25.32 31.96 55.14
C VAL A 46 -24.06 31.79 54.27
N GLU A 47 -22.90 32.33 54.69
CA GLU A 47 -21.64 32.16 53.97
C GLU A 47 -21.19 30.69 53.87
N SER A 48 -21.43 29.89 54.92
CA SER A 48 -21.05 28.47 54.93
C SER A 48 -21.93 27.64 53.98
N ARG A 49 -23.25 27.90 53.97
CA ARG A 49 -24.20 27.18 53.10
C ARG A 49 -24.00 27.52 51.62
N GLN A 50 -23.77 28.79 51.30
CA GLN A 50 -23.50 29.23 49.93
C GLN A 50 -22.20 28.62 49.37
N ARG A 51 -21.19 28.42 50.23
CA ARG A 51 -19.93 27.76 49.86
C ARG A 51 -20.12 26.27 49.57
N GLU A 52 -20.95 25.59 50.34
CA GLU A 52 -21.25 24.16 50.15
C GLU A 52 -22.01 23.94 48.83
N GLU A 53 -23.02 24.75 48.55
CA GLU A 53 -23.80 24.73 47.29
C GLU A 53 -22.91 24.98 46.05
N THR A 54 -21.98 25.95 46.14
CA THR A 54 -20.99 26.24 45.08
C THR A 54 -20.10 25.04 44.79
N LEU A 55 -19.62 24.34 45.83
CA LEU A 55 -18.75 23.18 45.67
C LEU A 55 -19.52 21.99 45.08
N THR A 56 -20.76 21.75 45.51
CA THR A 56 -21.61 20.69 44.95
C THR A 56 -21.84 20.87 43.45
N ALA A 57 -22.16 22.10 43.02
CA ALA A 57 -22.39 22.37 41.61
C ALA A 57 -21.11 22.25 40.76
N LEU A 58 -19.94 22.63 41.29
CA LEU A 58 -18.65 22.34 40.64
C LEU A 58 -18.38 20.83 40.53
N TYR A 59 -18.72 20.04 41.55
CA TYR A 59 -18.65 18.58 41.48
C TYR A 59 -19.61 18.00 40.41
N GLU A 60 -20.81 18.54 40.26
CA GLU A 60 -21.73 18.10 39.20
C GLU A 60 -21.21 18.45 37.80
N ALA A 61 -20.64 19.64 37.61
CA ALA A 61 -19.97 20.02 36.37
C ALA A 61 -18.83 19.06 36.01
N THR A 62 -18.01 18.67 37.00
CA THR A 62 -16.94 17.68 36.77
C THR A 62 -17.47 16.33 36.27
N ARG A 63 -18.66 15.90 36.73
CA ARG A 63 -19.28 14.66 36.25
C ARG A 63 -19.76 14.80 34.81
N GLN A 64 -20.33 15.95 34.44
CA GLN A 64 -20.76 16.22 33.08
C GLN A 64 -19.57 16.27 32.10
N PHE A 65 -18.43 16.83 32.53
CA PHE A 65 -17.20 16.80 31.73
C PHE A 65 -16.65 15.40 31.49
N LEU A 66 -16.83 14.46 32.43
CA LEU A 66 -16.41 13.06 32.25
C LEU A 66 -17.24 12.32 31.20
N THR A 67 -18.49 12.72 30.99
CA THR A 67 -19.39 12.10 30.02
C THR A 67 -19.42 12.81 28.66
N ALA A 68 -18.87 14.02 28.56
CA ALA A 68 -18.82 14.76 27.30
C ALA A 68 -17.91 14.06 26.27
N GLU A 69 -18.33 14.04 25.02
CA GLU A 69 -17.58 13.41 23.92
C GLU A 69 -16.93 14.43 23.00
N THR A 70 -17.33 15.71 23.10
CA THR A 70 -16.84 16.76 22.20
C THR A 70 -16.30 17.98 22.97
N PRO A 71 -15.34 18.72 22.39
CA PRO A 71 -14.89 20.00 22.95
C PRO A 71 -16.02 21.03 23.10
N GLN A 72 -17.02 20.98 22.21
CA GLN A 72 -18.21 21.84 22.25
C GLN A 72 -19.07 21.58 23.49
N GLU A 73 -19.35 20.31 23.80
CA GLU A 73 -20.12 19.93 24.99
C GLU A 73 -19.41 20.36 26.28
N ILE A 74 -18.09 20.14 26.37
CA ILE A 74 -17.28 20.58 27.51
C ILE A 74 -17.37 22.10 27.66
N SER A 75 -17.20 22.85 26.56
CA SER A 75 -17.25 24.31 26.58
C SER A 75 -18.61 24.85 27.02
N ASN A 76 -19.71 24.23 26.56
CA ASN A 76 -21.07 24.62 26.96
C ASN A 76 -21.32 24.36 28.45
N VAL A 77 -20.93 23.19 28.96
CA VAL A 77 -21.05 22.87 30.39
C VAL A 77 -20.25 23.85 31.24
N ALA A 78 -19.05 24.23 30.79
CA ALA A 78 -18.20 25.19 31.49
C ALA A 78 -18.82 26.59 31.57
N VAL A 79 -19.31 27.10 30.45
CA VAL A 79 -19.97 28.41 30.39
C VAL A 79 -21.22 28.42 31.28
N ASN A 80 -22.08 27.41 31.18
CA ASN A 80 -23.29 27.30 32.01
C ASN A 80 -22.95 27.22 33.50
N THR A 81 -21.95 26.42 33.87
CA THR A 81 -21.50 26.30 35.26
C THR A 81 -20.99 27.64 35.79
N ALA A 82 -20.20 28.37 35.00
CA ALA A 82 -19.69 29.67 35.41
C ALA A 82 -20.80 30.73 35.50
N THR A 83 -21.83 30.67 34.67
CA THR A 83 -23.02 31.55 34.78
C THR A 83 -23.84 31.24 36.02
N ASP A 84 -24.26 29.99 36.19
CA ASP A 84 -25.24 29.61 37.20
C ASP A 84 -24.66 29.54 38.62
N VAL A 85 -23.38 29.16 38.74
CA VAL A 85 -22.74 28.86 40.03
C VAL A 85 -21.81 29.98 40.48
N LEU A 86 -21.07 30.59 39.55
CA LEU A 86 -20.07 31.62 39.88
C LEU A 86 -20.61 33.05 39.71
N ASP A 87 -21.86 33.19 39.27
CA ASP A 87 -22.55 34.47 39.03
C ASP A 87 -21.75 35.36 38.06
N LEU A 88 -21.27 34.75 36.97
CA LEU A 88 -20.51 35.43 35.92
C LEU A 88 -21.36 35.59 34.67
N SER A 89 -21.55 36.84 34.25
CA SER A 89 -22.48 37.15 33.17
C SER A 89 -21.83 37.13 31.79
N GLY A 90 -20.61 37.66 31.62
CA GLY A 90 -19.94 37.77 30.31
C GLY A 90 -18.86 36.73 30.11
N LEU A 91 -19.21 35.53 29.66
CA LEU A 91 -18.28 34.41 29.45
C LEU A 91 -18.14 34.04 27.97
N GLY A 92 -16.93 33.60 27.60
CA GLY A 92 -16.62 33.04 26.29
C GLY A 92 -15.48 32.02 26.38
N ILE A 93 -15.61 30.89 25.69
CA ILE A 93 -14.54 29.91 25.48
C ILE A 93 -14.19 29.91 24.00
N PHE A 94 -12.91 30.13 23.74
CA PHE A 94 -12.34 30.13 22.40
C PHE A 94 -11.41 28.93 22.28
N LEU A 95 -11.63 28.04 21.32
CA LEU A 95 -10.76 26.90 21.08
C LEU A 95 -9.86 27.17 19.87
N PHE A 96 -8.64 26.64 19.90
CA PHE A 96 -7.70 26.74 18.80
C PHE A 96 -8.00 25.69 17.74
N ASP A 97 -8.20 26.15 16.52
CA ASP A 97 -8.33 25.32 15.34
C ASP A 97 -6.96 25.22 14.64
N GLU A 98 -6.42 24.00 14.56
CA GLU A 98 -5.10 23.74 13.98
C GLU A 98 -5.08 23.91 12.44
N GLU A 99 -6.21 23.77 11.75
CA GLU A 99 -6.29 23.93 10.30
C GLU A 99 -6.26 25.41 9.91
N THR A 100 -7.08 26.23 10.59
CA THR A 100 -7.17 27.67 10.31
C THR A 100 -6.12 28.49 11.06
N ASN A 101 -5.49 27.91 12.09
CA ASN A 101 -4.60 28.56 13.04
C ASN A 101 -5.26 29.73 13.79
N LEU A 102 -6.56 29.64 14.06
CA LEU A 102 -7.35 30.68 14.73
C LEU A 102 -7.94 30.16 16.04
N LEU A 103 -8.12 31.07 17.00
CA LEU A 103 -8.98 30.87 18.17
C LEU A 103 -10.41 31.24 17.78
N GLU A 104 -11.26 30.23 17.71
CA GLU A 104 -12.67 30.37 17.34
C GLU A 104 -13.58 30.27 18.57
N PRO A 105 -14.66 31.07 18.63
CA PRO A 105 -15.63 31.01 19.70
C PRO A 105 -16.42 29.71 19.60
N VAL A 106 -16.37 28.91 20.66
CA VAL A 106 -17.06 27.62 20.75
C VAL A 106 -18.27 27.74 21.68
N ALA A 107 -18.15 28.47 22.79
CA ALA A 107 -19.28 28.73 23.69
C ALA A 107 -19.22 30.16 24.23
N GLU A 108 -20.32 30.90 24.14
CA GLU A 108 -20.40 32.30 24.58
C GLU A 108 -21.76 32.61 25.21
N THR A 109 -21.76 33.56 26.14
CA THR A 109 -22.98 34.12 26.75
C THR A 109 -23.47 35.34 25.97
N GLU A 110 -24.77 35.62 26.01
CA GLU A 110 -25.35 36.82 25.38
C GLU A 110 -24.69 38.11 25.89
N ARG A 111 -24.40 38.19 27.19
CA ARG A 111 -23.74 39.36 27.80
C ARG A 111 -22.31 39.55 27.31
N PHE A 112 -21.61 38.46 26.95
CA PHE A 112 -20.30 38.55 26.32
C PHE A 112 -20.41 39.21 24.93
N LEU A 113 -21.40 38.79 24.13
CA LEU A 113 -21.70 39.42 22.84
C LEU A 113 -22.14 40.88 23.00
N GLU A 114 -22.86 41.26 24.05
CA GLU A 114 -23.18 42.67 24.32
C GLU A 114 -21.93 43.53 24.60
N PHE A 115 -20.93 42.98 25.30
CA PHE A 115 -19.68 43.68 25.58
C PHE A 115 -18.83 43.90 24.34
N PHE A 116 -18.85 42.95 23.40
CA PHE A 116 -17.94 42.94 22.24
C PHE A 116 -18.65 43.10 20.88
N GLY A 117 -19.98 43.16 20.84
CA GLY A 117 -20.87 43.39 19.71
C GLY A 117 -20.94 42.30 18.63
N GLU A 118 -19.89 41.50 18.50
CA GLU A 118 -19.80 40.35 17.59
C GLU A 118 -19.05 39.22 18.29
N SER A 119 -19.12 38.02 17.71
CA SER A 119 -18.38 36.83 18.16
C SER A 119 -16.97 36.88 17.55
N PRO A 120 -15.92 37.23 18.33
CA PRO A 120 -14.62 37.54 17.76
C PRO A 120 -13.78 36.27 17.55
N VAL A 121 -13.09 36.20 16.41
CA VAL A 121 -12.09 35.15 16.13
C VAL A 121 -10.70 35.77 16.19
N PHE A 122 -9.76 35.17 16.93
CA PHE A 122 -8.43 35.71 17.16
C PHE A 122 -7.34 34.85 16.49
N GLY A 123 -6.20 35.43 16.10
CA GLY A 123 -5.16 34.65 15.43
C GLY A 123 -4.07 35.48 14.76
N PRO A 124 -3.07 34.81 14.17
CA PRO A 124 -2.02 35.47 13.41
C PRO A 124 -2.63 36.16 12.17
N GLY A 125 -2.13 37.36 11.84
CA GLY A 125 -2.71 38.17 10.77
C GLY A 125 -3.96 38.98 11.16
N LYS A 126 -4.48 38.80 12.38
CA LYS A 126 -5.47 39.68 13.00
C LYS A 126 -4.79 40.68 13.96
N GLY A 127 -5.53 41.72 14.38
CA GLY A 127 -5.01 42.70 15.34
C GLY A 127 -4.57 42.05 16.66
N ASP A 128 -3.52 42.59 17.29
CA ASP A 128 -3.03 42.09 18.58
C ASP A 128 -4.16 42.15 19.63
N SER A 129 -4.39 41.03 20.33
CA SER A 129 -5.51 40.89 21.25
C SER A 129 -5.08 40.23 22.56
N ILE A 130 -5.70 40.65 23.67
CA ILE A 130 -5.47 40.04 25.00
C ILE A 130 -5.73 38.52 24.95
N THR A 131 -6.79 38.09 24.24
CA THR A 131 -7.17 36.68 24.12
C THR A 131 -6.11 35.87 23.39
N TRP A 132 -5.66 36.33 22.21
CA TRP A 132 -4.59 35.67 21.47
C TRP A 132 -3.28 35.64 22.26
N HIS A 133 -2.93 36.75 22.91
CA HIS A 133 -1.73 36.81 23.74
C HIS A 133 -1.78 35.81 24.90
N THR A 134 -2.94 35.66 25.55
CA THR A 134 -3.14 34.69 26.65
C THR A 134 -2.91 33.25 26.18
N TYR A 135 -3.39 32.89 24.99
CA TYR A 135 -3.15 31.57 24.40
C TYR A 135 -1.66 31.33 24.12
N VAL A 136 -1.01 32.27 23.43
CA VAL A 136 0.38 32.13 23.00
C VAL A 136 1.35 32.11 24.18
N THR A 137 1.12 32.91 25.23
CA THR A 137 2.01 32.94 26.40
C THR A 137 1.72 31.82 27.39
N GLY A 138 0.50 31.25 27.39
CA GLY A 138 0.07 30.31 28.41
C GLY A 138 -0.04 30.93 29.81
N GLU A 139 -0.06 32.26 29.93
CA GLU A 139 -0.15 32.97 31.20
C GLU A 139 -1.55 33.54 31.43
N THR A 140 -2.16 33.24 32.58
CA THR A 140 -3.44 33.83 32.98
C THR A 140 -3.34 35.35 33.09
N GLN A 141 -4.17 36.06 32.32
CA GLN A 141 -4.25 37.52 32.32
C GLN A 141 -5.45 38.00 33.13
N CYS A 142 -5.25 39.02 33.98
CA CYS A 142 -6.31 39.57 34.82
C CYS A 142 -6.23 41.10 34.80
N PHE A 143 -7.33 41.75 34.44
CA PHE A 143 -7.43 43.21 34.33
C PHE A 143 -8.58 43.72 35.18
N ASP A 144 -8.31 44.73 36.02
CA ASP A 144 -9.35 45.46 36.75
C ASP A 144 -10.11 46.45 35.83
N ASP A 145 -9.42 46.94 34.79
CA ASP A 145 -10.01 47.70 33.67
C ASP A 145 -9.29 47.33 32.35
N VAL A 146 -9.94 46.55 31.47
CA VAL A 146 -9.37 46.05 30.20
C VAL A 146 -8.97 47.17 29.24
N ARG A 147 -9.55 48.35 29.39
CA ARG A 147 -9.26 49.52 28.53
C ARG A 147 -7.92 50.16 28.85
N THR A 148 -7.24 49.69 29.89
CA THR A 148 -5.86 50.06 30.20
C THR A 148 -4.83 49.25 29.40
N SER A 149 -5.26 48.22 28.67
CA SER A 149 -4.38 47.38 27.85
C SER A 149 -4.27 47.94 26.43
N ASP A 150 -3.05 47.98 25.90
CA ASP A 150 -2.76 48.36 24.51
C ASP A 150 -3.20 47.29 23.49
N ARG A 151 -3.60 46.10 23.96
CA ARG A 151 -4.00 44.93 23.14
C ARG A 151 -5.51 44.72 23.10
N LEU A 152 -6.29 45.76 23.32
CA LEU A 152 -7.73 45.64 23.38
C LEU A 152 -8.31 45.43 21.97
N ALA A 153 -8.87 44.25 21.72
CA ALA A 153 -9.44 43.89 20.42
C ALA A 153 -10.58 44.83 19.97
N LYS A 154 -11.36 45.34 20.93
CA LYS A 154 -12.44 46.30 20.68
C LYS A 154 -12.37 47.49 21.64
N PRO A 155 -11.91 48.67 21.18
CA PRO A 155 -11.79 49.87 22.01
C PRO A 155 -13.12 50.35 22.62
N ASP A 156 -14.24 50.11 21.93
CA ASP A 156 -15.58 50.56 22.34
C ASP A 156 -16.31 49.57 23.28
N THR A 157 -15.58 48.63 23.90
CA THR A 157 -16.20 47.66 24.82
C THR A 157 -16.76 48.33 26.07
N SER A 158 -17.92 47.84 26.54
CA SER A 158 -18.49 48.23 27.83
C SER A 158 -18.00 47.37 29.00
N ALA A 159 -17.15 46.37 28.74
CA ALA A 159 -16.48 45.60 29.78
C ALA A 159 -15.45 46.46 30.54
N ARG A 160 -15.36 46.24 31.86
CA ARG A 160 -14.39 46.86 32.77
C ARG A 160 -13.39 45.80 33.21
N ALA A 161 -13.75 44.87 34.08
CA ALA A 161 -12.81 43.81 34.47
C ALA A 161 -12.86 42.60 33.53
N SER A 162 -11.72 41.95 33.30
CA SER A 162 -11.65 40.68 32.56
C SER A 162 -10.58 39.73 33.12
N LEU A 163 -10.88 38.44 33.10
CA LEU A 163 -10.01 37.34 33.47
C LEU A 163 -9.95 36.37 32.29
N LEU A 164 -8.74 36.16 31.74
CA LEU A 164 -8.50 35.23 30.64
C LEU A 164 -7.57 34.13 31.13
N ILE A 165 -8.01 32.89 31.03
CA ILE A 165 -7.30 31.71 31.51
C ILE A 165 -7.02 30.79 30.30
N PRO A 166 -5.76 30.44 30.01
CA PRO A 166 -5.46 29.46 28.98
C PRO A 166 -5.96 28.07 29.39
N LEU A 167 -6.44 27.32 28.41
CA LEU A 167 -6.89 25.93 28.55
C LEU A 167 -5.84 25.00 27.90
N GLY A 168 -4.59 25.12 28.35
CA GLY A 168 -3.46 24.44 27.74
C GLY A 168 -3.29 24.78 26.26
N LYS A 169 -3.08 23.74 25.43
CA LYS A 169 -3.00 23.87 23.96
C LYS A 169 -4.36 24.05 23.27
N HIS A 170 -5.46 23.93 24.01
CA HIS A 170 -6.79 23.85 23.40
C HIS A 170 -7.43 25.20 23.18
N GLY A 171 -7.07 26.24 23.93
CA GLY A 171 -7.72 27.54 23.79
C GLY A 171 -7.68 28.44 25.01
N VAL A 172 -8.67 29.31 25.16
CA VAL A 172 -8.76 30.33 26.22
C VAL A 172 -10.18 30.43 26.76
N PHE A 173 -10.31 30.44 28.08
CA PHE A 173 -11.53 30.78 28.79
C PHE A 173 -11.50 32.25 29.23
N ALA A 174 -12.42 33.06 28.72
CA ALA A 174 -12.56 34.47 29.03
C ALA A 174 -13.80 34.75 29.89
N ALA A 175 -13.63 35.55 30.93
CA ALA A 175 -14.70 36.08 31.76
C ALA A 175 -14.57 37.60 31.85
N ALA A 176 -15.62 38.33 31.52
CA ALA A 176 -15.69 39.78 31.45
C ALA A 176 -16.91 40.30 32.22
N THR A 177 -16.78 41.50 32.81
CA THR A 177 -17.85 42.17 33.55
C THR A 177 -17.73 43.69 33.47
N SER A 178 -18.85 44.40 33.61
CA SER A 178 -18.91 45.88 33.63
C SER A 178 -18.50 46.48 34.98
N GLU A 179 -18.27 45.66 36.01
CA GLU A 179 -17.77 46.09 37.32
C GLU A 179 -16.24 45.99 37.40
N SER A 180 -15.59 46.89 38.15
CA SER A 180 -14.14 46.87 38.37
C SER A 180 -13.76 46.14 39.66
N GLY A 181 -12.61 45.46 39.70
CA GLY A 181 -12.10 44.81 40.92
C GLY A 181 -12.81 43.50 41.31
N VAL A 182 -13.59 42.92 40.38
CA VAL A 182 -14.46 41.76 40.62
C VAL A 182 -13.68 40.45 40.73
N PHE A 183 -12.59 40.30 39.97
CA PHE A 183 -11.80 39.07 39.92
C PHE A 183 -10.72 39.02 41.01
N THR A 184 -11.12 39.29 42.25
CA THR A 184 -10.21 39.28 43.42
C THR A 184 -10.41 38.04 44.29
N GLY A 185 -9.34 37.64 44.99
CA GLY A 185 -9.39 36.64 46.06
C GLY A 185 -9.99 35.28 45.66
N GLN A 186 -11.19 35.00 46.19
CA GLN A 186 -11.87 33.69 46.08
C GLN A 186 -12.48 33.45 44.70
N ARG A 187 -13.02 34.49 44.04
CA ARG A 187 -13.67 34.35 42.73
C ARG A 187 -12.68 33.93 41.64
N ARG A 188 -11.49 34.55 41.60
CA ARG A 188 -10.39 34.15 40.68
C ARG A 188 -9.99 32.68 40.87
N LYS A 189 -9.92 32.20 42.12
CA LYS A 189 -9.56 30.81 42.41
C LYS A 189 -10.61 29.81 41.92
N LEU A 190 -11.90 30.13 42.05
CA LEU A 190 -12.98 29.27 41.59
C LEU A 190 -13.02 29.18 40.05
N VAL A 191 -12.87 30.31 39.35
CA VAL A 191 -12.79 30.31 37.87
C VAL A 191 -11.55 29.55 37.40
N GLY A 192 -10.41 29.73 38.06
CA GLY A 192 -9.20 28.95 37.76
C GLY A 192 -9.39 27.45 37.94
N LEU A 193 -10.07 27.01 39.01
CA LEU A 193 -10.35 25.59 39.23
C LEU A 193 -11.26 25.00 38.14
N LEU A 194 -12.30 25.75 37.74
CA LEU A 194 -13.17 25.35 36.64
C LEU A 194 -12.36 25.25 35.34
N ALA A 195 -11.55 26.26 35.02
CA ALA A 195 -10.70 26.27 33.83
C ALA A 195 -9.73 25.08 33.77
N THR A 196 -9.06 24.74 34.88
CA THR A 196 -8.18 23.56 34.95
C THR A 196 -8.95 22.25 34.72
N THR A 197 -10.19 22.17 35.22
CA THR A 197 -11.04 20.98 35.00
C THR A 197 -11.47 20.88 33.53
N VAL A 198 -11.79 22.02 32.91
CA VAL A 198 -12.11 22.13 31.48
C VAL A 198 -10.93 21.71 30.63
N GLU A 199 -9.73 22.24 30.91
CA GLU A 199 -8.48 21.85 30.24
C GLU A 199 -8.27 20.33 30.30
N THR A 200 -8.40 19.73 31.49
CA THR A 200 -8.25 18.28 31.67
C THR A 200 -9.29 17.48 30.87
N ALA A 201 -10.52 17.99 30.77
CA ALA A 201 -11.56 17.34 29.99
C ALA A 201 -11.29 17.43 28.48
N LEU A 202 -10.78 18.58 28.00
CA LEU A 202 -10.36 18.78 26.63
C LEU A 202 -9.17 17.88 26.26
N ASP A 203 -8.17 17.76 27.15
CA ASP A 203 -7.05 16.82 27.00
C ASP A 203 -7.53 15.38 26.80
N ARG A 204 -8.52 14.94 27.58
CA ARG A 204 -9.09 13.60 27.47
C ARG A 204 -9.75 13.38 26.11
N VAL A 205 -10.61 14.30 25.68
CA VAL A 205 -11.35 14.15 24.41
C VAL A 205 -10.39 14.17 23.22
N ALA A 206 -9.41 15.07 23.22
CA ALA A 206 -8.37 15.11 22.20
C ALA A 206 -7.56 13.79 22.16
N GLY A 207 -7.07 13.31 23.31
CA GLY A 207 -6.32 12.06 23.37
C GLY A 207 -7.12 10.83 22.94
N GLN A 208 -8.43 10.80 23.17
CA GLN A 208 -9.30 9.71 22.70
C GLN A 208 -9.50 9.72 21.18
N ALA A 209 -9.56 10.91 20.56
CA ALA A 209 -9.64 11.03 19.11
C ALA A 209 -8.34 10.52 18.44
N ASP A 210 -7.18 10.97 18.94
CA ASP A 210 -5.85 10.55 18.44
C ASP A 210 -5.65 9.02 18.50
N ILE A 211 -6.06 8.40 19.62
CA ILE A 211 -5.93 6.93 19.78
C ILE A 211 -6.80 6.20 18.75
N ARG A 212 -8.05 6.63 18.55
CA ARG A 212 -8.95 5.99 17.59
C ARG A 212 -8.44 6.09 16.15
N GLU A 213 -7.90 7.24 15.77
CA GLU A 213 -7.30 7.44 14.45
C GLU A 213 -6.09 6.52 14.24
N ARG A 214 -5.20 6.46 15.24
CA ARG A 214 -4.02 5.58 15.18
C ARG A 214 -4.39 4.10 15.14
N ASP A 215 -5.38 3.67 15.92
CA ASP A 215 -5.85 2.28 15.92
C ASP A 215 -6.45 1.93 14.55
N ALA A 216 -7.26 2.81 13.96
CA ALA A 216 -7.80 2.61 12.62
C ALA A 216 -6.69 2.51 11.54
N ALA A 217 -5.68 3.39 11.60
CA ALA A 217 -4.55 3.36 10.69
C ALA A 217 -3.68 2.09 10.87
N LEU A 218 -3.48 1.63 12.11
CA LEU A 218 -2.76 0.39 12.39
C LEU A 218 -3.50 -0.82 11.82
N GLU A 219 -4.82 -0.90 12.01
CA GLU A 219 -5.62 -1.97 11.45
C GLU A 219 -5.57 -1.99 9.92
N GLU A 220 -5.61 -0.81 9.28
CA GLU A 220 -5.45 -0.70 7.82
C GLU A 220 -4.09 -1.24 7.35
N ARG A 221 -2.99 -0.82 8.00
CA ARG A 221 -1.65 -1.32 7.68
C ARG A 221 -1.49 -2.82 7.92
N THR A 222 -2.10 -3.35 8.98
CA THR A 222 -2.09 -4.81 9.21
C THR A 222 -2.81 -5.55 8.08
N ARG A 223 -3.97 -5.04 7.63
CA ARG A 223 -4.69 -5.64 6.49
C ARG A 223 -3.85 -5.59 5.21
N GLU A 224 -3.16 -4.48 4.92
CA GLU A 224 -2.26 -4.38 3.77
C GLU A 224 -1.11 -5.40 3.82
N LEU A 225 -0.47 -5.57 4.99
CA LEU A 225 0.61 -6.53 5.16
C LEU A 225 0.14 -7.96 4.97
N GLU A 226 -0.99 -8.34 5.57
CA GLU A 226 -1.56 -9.67 5.40
C GLU A 226 -1.91 -9.97 3.93
N ARG A 227 -2.37 -8.97 3.17
CA ARG A 227 -2.62 -9.11 1.73
C ARG A 227 -1.34 -9.39 0.96
N ALA A 228 -0.30 -8.59 1.21
CA ALA A 228 0.99 -8.75 0.55
C ALA A 228 1.62 -10.12 0.87
N GLU A 229 1.54 -10.57 2.13
CA GLU A 229 2.05 -11.89 2.54
C GLU A 229 1.31 -13.04 1.83
N ARG A 230 -0.02 -12.97 1.72
CA ARG A 230 -0.81 -13.97 0.98
C ARG A 230 -0.45 -14.02 -0.49
N LEU A 231 -0.28 -12.86 -1.13
CA LEU A 231 0.11 -12.78 -2.54
C LEU A 231 1.52 -13.34 -2.77
N LEU A 232 2.48 -12.99 -1.92
CA LEU A 232 3.85 -13.51 -2.01
C LEU A 232 3.91 -15.02 -1.77
N ALA A 233 3.11 -15.55 -0.85
CA ALA A 233 3.02 -17.00 -0.61
C ALA A 233 2.45 -17.73 -1.83
N ALA A 234 1.31 -17.27 -2.36
CA ALA A 234 0.71 -17.85 -3.56
C ALA A 234 1.64 -17.80 -4.77
N SER A 235 2.32 -16.67 -4.96
CA SER A 235 3.29 -16.49 -6.06
C SER A 235 4.46 -17.47 -5.96
N ARG A 236 5.04 -17.67 -4.77
CA ARG A 236 6.15 -18.64 -4.58
C ARG A 236 5.73 -20.06 -4.92
N THR A 237 4.57 -20.51 -4.43
CA THR A 237 4.07 -21.85 -4.73
C THR A 237 3.84 -22.03 -6.24
N LEU A 238 3.28 -21.03 -6.92
CA LEU A 238 3.10 -21.07 -8.37
C LEU A 238 4.43 -21.07 -9.14
N MET A 239 5.41 -20.26 -8.71
CA MET A 239 6.75 -20.24 -9.31
C MET A 239 7.47 -21.59 -9.18
N GLU A 240 7.24 -22.35 -8.10
CA GLU A 240 7.78 -23.70 -7.96
C GLU A 240 7.19 -24.65 -9.02
N VAL A 241 5.87 -24.62 -9.23
CA VAL A 241 5.21 -25.41 -10.28
C VAL A 241 5.76 -25.05 -11.67
N ILE A 242 5.89 -23.75 -11.97
CA ILE A 242 6.42 -23.26 -13.25
C ILE A 242 7.88 -23.70 -13.48
N ARG A 243 8.69 -23.71 -12.42
CA ARG A 243 10.10 -24.13 -12.51
C ARG A 243 10.23 -25.63 -12.80
N ASP A 244 9.39 -26.43 -12.18
CA ASP A 244 9.55 -27.89 -12.18
C ASP A 244 8.85 -28.56 -13.39
N THR A 245 7.98 -27.82 -14.09
CA THR A 245 7.25 -28.27 -15.29
C THR A 245 7.96 -27.87 -16.60
N LYS A 246 7.83 -28.71 -17.64
CA LYS A 246 8.54 -28.53 -18.91
C LYS A 246 7.61 -28.18 -20.07
N THR A 247 6.33 -28.49 -19.93
CA THR A 247 5.31 -28.23 -20.95
C THR A 247 4.12 -27.52 -20.35
N ARG A 248 3.38 -26.79 -21.19
CA ARG A 248 2.15 -26.13 -20.78
C ARG A 248 1.13 -27.13 -20.26
N GLU A 249 1.02 -28.30 -20.90
CA GLU A 249 0.12 -29.37 -20.44
C GLU A 249 0.45 -29.83 -19.01
N GLU A 250 1.74 -30.05 -18.71
CA GLU A 250 2.19 -30.42 -17.36
C GLU A 250 1.89 -29.32 -16.33
N LEU A 251 2.13 -28.06 -16.69
CA LEU A 251 1.83 -26.91 -15.84
C LEU A 251 0.34 -26.81 -15.51
N GLU A 252 -0.53 -26.88 -16.53
CA GLU A 252 -1.98 -26.77 -16.35
C GLU A 252 -2.55 -27.96 -15.55
N ALA A 253 -2.03 -29.17 -15.78
CA ALA A 253 -2.46 -30.37 -15.07
C ALA A 253 -2.07 -30.32 -13.59
N GLU A 254 -0.79 -30.06 -13.28
CA GLU A 254 -0.28 -29.94 -11.91
C GLU A 254 -0.99 -28.81 -11.14
N LEU A 255 -1.26 -27.69 -11.82
CA LEU A 255 -2.04 -26.58 -11.25
C LEU A 255 -3.45 -27.03 -10.85
N CYS A 256 -4.18 -27.70 -11.75
CA CYS A 256 -5.53 -28.19 -11.46
C CYS A 256 -5.51 -29.21 -10.31
N GLU A 257 -4.56 -30.15 -10.33
CA GLU A 257 -4.42 -31.18 -9.30
C GLU A 257 -4.16 -30.56 -7.92
N ARG A 258 -3.16 -29.69 -7.79
CA ARG A 258 -2.87 -29.00 -6.51
C ARG A 258 -4.05 -28.18 -6.01
N LEU A 259 -4.74 -27.46 -6.89
CA LEU A 259 -5.91 -26.67 -6.50
C LEU A 259 -7.01 -27.56 -5.89
N VAL A 260 -7.22 -28.78 -6.39
CA VAL A 260 -8.23 -29.70 -5.85
C VAL A 260 -7.73 -30.46 -4.62
N GLU A 261 -6.45 -30.84 -4.56
CA GLU A 261 -5.87 -31.63 -3.46
C GLU A 261 -5.54 -30.79 -2.21
N GLU A 262 -5.03 -29.57 -2.40
CA GLU A 262 -4.56 -28.71 -1.31
C GLU A 262 -5.65 -27.77 -0.77
N THR A 263 -6.81 -27.71 -1.45
CA THR A 263 -7.92 -26.83 -1.05
C THR A 263 -9.25 -27.60 -0.92
N THR A 264 -10.34 -26.88 -0.60
CA THR A 264 -11.70 -27.46 -0.51
C THR A 264 -12.45 -27.46 -1.84
N LEU A 265 -11.78 -27.12 -2.94
CA LEU A 265 -12.39 -27.10 -4.28
C LEU A 265 -12.80 -28.52 -4.72
N SER A 266 -13.94 -28.61 -5.41
CA SER A 266 -14.48 -29.87 -5.92
C SER A 266 -14.01 -30.21 -7.34
N PHE A 267 -13.68 -29.20 -8.13
CA PHE A 267 -13.29 -29.35 -9.53
C PHE A 267 -12.56 -28.09 -9.99
N ALA A 268 -11.51 -28.26 -10.78
CA ALA A 268 -10.76 -27.19 -11.42
C ALA A 268 -10.43 -27.58 -12.85
N TRP A 269 -10.43 -26.63 -13.78
CA TRP A 269 -10.02 -26.89 -15.15
C TRP A 269 -9.50 -25.63 -15.84
N VAL A 270 -8.63 -25.82 -16.82
CA VAL A 270 -8.10 -24.76 -17.69
C VAL A 270 -8.67 -24.96 -19.09
N GLY A 271 -9.22 -23.88 -19.64
CA GLY A 271 -9.72 -23.79 -21.00
C GLY A 271 -8.91 -22.82 -21.84
N HIS A 272 -8.77 -23.09 -23.13
CA HIS A 272 -8.17 -22.20 -24.11
C HIS A 272 -9.14 -21.99 -25.28
N ARG A 273 -9.14 -20.79 -25.87
CA ARG A 273 -9.93 -20.48 -27.05
C ARG A 273 -8.99 -20.35 -28.26
N PRO A 274 -8.97 -21.34 -29.17
CA PRO A 274 -8.21 -21.25 -30.41
C PRO A 274 -8.65 -20.05 -31.26
N ALA A 275 -7.73 -19.44 -32.00
CA ALA A 275 -8.00 -18.24 -32.80
C ALA A 275 -9.06 -18.44 -33.91
N ASP A 276 -9.25 -19.68 -34.38
CA ASP A 276 -10.23 -20.06 -35.42
C ASP A 276 -11.54 -20.62 -34.84
N SER A 277 -11.72 -20.60 -33.52
CA SER A 277 -12.86 -21.18 -32.82
C SER A 277 -13.51 -20.20 -31.87
N ASP A 278 -14.84 -20.06 -31.98
CA ASP A 278 -15.65 -19.31 -31.00
C ASP A 278 -15.95 -20.16 -29.74
N CYS A 279 -15.35 -21.34 -29.58
CA CYS A 279 -15.59 -22.23 -28.46
C CYS A 279 -14.36 -22.28 -27.54
N LEU A 280 -14.60 -22.13 -26.24
CA LEU A 280 -13.60 -22.41 -25.23
C LEU A 280 -13.44 -23.94 -25.09
N GLU A 281 -12.24 -24.43 -25.32
CA GLU A 281 -11.89 -25.85 -25.30
C GLU A 281 -11.17 -26.22 -24.00
N PRO A 282 -11.69 -27.18 -23.21
CA PRO A 282 -10.98 -27.66 -22.03
C PRO A 282 -9.69 -28.40 -22.41
N ARG A 283 -8.57 -28.02 -21.80
CA ARG A 283 -7.25 -28.67 -22.01
C ARG A 283 -6.87 -29.60 -20.87
N SER A 284 -7.01 -29.10 -19.63
CA SER A 284 -6.59 -29.79 -18.41
C SER A 284 -7.65 -29.63 -17.33
N TRP A 285 -7.82 -30.64 -16.47
CA TRP A 285 -8.78 -30.62 -15.38
C TRP A 285 -8.38 -31.56 -14.25
N ALA A 286 -8.90 -31.29 -13.06
CA ALA A 286 -8.78 -32.14 -11.89
C ALA A 286 -10.09 -32.18 -11.09
N GLY A 287 -10.29 -33.29 -10.38
CA GLY A 287 -11.53 -33.59 -9.65
C GLY A 287 -12.43 -34.58 -10.38
N SER A 288 -13.34 -35.21 -9.65
CA SER A 288 -14.10 -36.39 -10.09
C SER A 288 -15.32 -36.09 -10.98
N LYS A 289 -15.48 -34.85 -11.45
CA LYS A 289 -16.72 -34.34 -12.07
C LYS A 289 -16.53 -33.85 -13.51
N GLN A 290 -15.57 -34.42 -14.25
CA GLN A 290 -15.28 -34.08 -15.65
C GLN A 290 -16.52 -34.11 -16.57
N GLU A 291 -17.47 -35.03 -16.31
CA GLU A 291 -18.75 -35.13 -17.04
C GLU A 291 -19.56 -33.82 -17.06
N TYR A 292 -19.20 -32.82 -16.25
CA TYR A 292 -19.75 -31.47 -16.33
C TYR A 292 -19.41 -30.80 -17.65
N LEU A 293 -18.15 -30.87 -18.08
CA LEU A 293 -17.65 -30.19 -19.28
C LEU A 293 -18.32 -30.74 -20.54
N ASP A 294 -18.62 -32.03 -20.57
CA ASP A 294 -19.37 -32.68 -21.67
C ASP A 294 -20.85 -32.26 -21.73
N ALA A 295 -21.38 -31.69 -20.64
CA ALA A 295 -22.80 -31.39 -20.48
C ALA A 295 -23.16 -29.91 -20.68
N ILE A 296 -22.17 -29.04 -20.86
CA ILE A 296 -22.35 -27.59 -21.02
C ILE A 296 -21.91 -27.12 -22.40
N SER A 297 -22.38 -25.94 -22.80
CA SER A 297 -21.92 -25.26 -24.01
C SER A 297 -20.95 -24.15 -23.59
N LEU A 298 -19.78 -24.15 -24.22
CA LEU A 298 -18.67 -23.22 -23.96
C LEU A 298 -18.46 -22.25 -25.14
N THR A 299 -19.52 -21.96 -25.89
CA THR A 299 -19.49 -21.05 -27.04
C THR A 299 -19.55 -19.59 -26.57
N ALA A 300 -18.79 -18.72 -27.23
CA ALA A 300 -18.73 -17.28 -26.96
C ALA A 300 -20.12 -16.61 -26.90
N GLY A 301 -20.25 -15.58 -26.06
CA GLY A 301 -21.52 -14.94 -25.75
C GLY A 301 -22.45 -15.77 -24.85
N GLY A 302 -21.96 -16.91 -24.37
CA GLY A 302 -22.60 -17.71 -23.33
C GLY A 302 -22.49 -17.06 -21.95
N ASN A 303 -23.38 -17.46 -21.04
CA ASN A 303 -23.41 -16.95 -19.66
C ASN A 303 -22.74 -17.90 -18.65
N GLU A 304 -21.98 -18.88 -19.15
CA GLU A 304 -21.19 -19.77 -18.31
C GLU A 304 -19.96 -18.99 -17.79
N PRO A 305 -19.58 -19.10 -16.51
CA PRO A 305 -18.55 -18.24 -15.92
C PRO A 305 -17.21 -18.22 -16.66
N ALA A 306 -16.76 -19.37 -17.19
CA ALA A 306 -15.52 -19.47 -17.96
C ALA A 306 -15.61 -18.73 -19.29
N VAL A 307 -16.77 -18.81 -19.95
CA VAL A 307 -17.04 -18.06 -21.19
C VAL A 307 -17.08 -16.57 -20.93
N GLN A 308 -17.73 -16.14 -19.85
CA GLN A 308 -17.80 -14.72 -19.48
C GLN A 308 -16.42 -14.15 -19.16
N ALA A 309 -15.60 -14.87 -18.38
CA ALA A 309 -14.23 -14.45 -18.10
C ALA A 309 -13.37 -14.41 -19.37
N ALA A 310 -13.52 -15.37 -20.28
CA ALA A 310 -12.83 -15.36 -21.57
C ALA A 310 -13.28 -14.21 -22.48
N ASP A 311 -14.55 -13.81 -22.44
CA ASP A 311 -15.09 -12.75 -23.31
C ASP A 311 -14.78 -11.34 -22.77
N THR A 312 -14.65 -11.20 -21.45
CA THR A 312 -14.45 -9.90 -20.78
C THR A 312 -13.00 -9.62 -20.42
N GLY A 313 -12.18 -10.65 -20.27
CA GLY A 313 -10.84 -10.52 -19.68
C GLY A 313 -10.87 -10.20 -18.18
N GLU A 314 -12.03 -10.29 -17.52
CA GLU A 314 -12.23 -9.97 -16.10
C GLU A 314 -12.63 -11.20 -15.27
N LEU A 315 -12.28 -11.17 -13.97
CA LEU A 315 -12.65 -12.22 -13.01
C LEU A 315 -14.18 -12.35 -12.91
N THR A 316 -14.71 -13.53 -13.26
CA THR A 316 -16.14 -13.82 -13.10
C THR A 316 -16.37 -14.70 -11.87
N ALA A 317 -17.20 -14.23 -10.93
CA ALA A 317 -17.49 -14.93 -9.68
C ALA A 317 -19.00 -15.15 -9.49
N VAL A 318 -19.41 -16.41 -9.43
CA VAL A 318 -20.77 -16.81 -9.05
C VAL A 318 -20.75 -17.39 -7.64
N ALA A 319 -21.14 -16.56 -6.68
CA ALA A 319 -21.06 -16.92 -5.27
C ALA A 319 -22.05 -18.01 -4.84
N ASN A 320 -23.19 -18.09 -5.53
CA ASN A 320 -24.21 -19.10 -5.28
C ASN A 320 -24.83 -19.57 -6.61
N VAL A 321 -24.39 -20.71 -7.11
CA VAL A 321 -24.86 -21.27 -8.39
C VAL A 321 -26.38 -21.54 -8.37
N ALA A 322 -26.99 -21.76 -7.20
CA ALA A 322 -28.42 -22.03 -7.10
C ALA A 322 -29.29 -20.81 -7.48
N THR A 323 -28.77 -19.58 -7.44
CA THR A 323 -29.52 -18.39 -7.88
C THR A 323 -29.70 -18.40 -9.40
N GLU A 324 -28.71 -18.89 -10.14
CA GLU A 324 -28.67 -18.94 -11.60
C GLU A 324 -29.47 -20.13 -12.18
N MET A 325 -29.78 -21.14 -11.36
CA MET A 325 -30.33 -22.43 -11.83
C MET A 325 -31.65 -22.32 -12.60
N ARG A 326 -32.44 -21.25 -12.41
CA ARG A 326 -33.74 -21.08 -13.08
C ARG A 326 -33.59 -20.60 -14.51
N GLU A 327 -32.57 -19.79 -14.78
CA GLU A 327 -32.40 -19.11 -16.06
C GLU A 327 -31.30 -19.80 -16.88
N GLN A 328 -30.32 -20.39 -16.20
CA GLN A 328 -29.08 -20.83 -16.82
C GLN A 328 -28.98 -22.36 -16.87
N ALA A 329 -28.68 -22.91 -18.03
CA ALA A 329 -28.57 -24.37 -18.22
C ALA A 329 -27.35 -24.95 -17.50
N TRP A 330 -26.20 -24.26 -17.56
CA TRP A 330 -24.96 -24.66 -16.90
C TRP A 330 -25.15 -24.77 -15.39
N ALA A 331 -25.86 -23.82 -14.77
CA ALA A 331 -26.08 -23.78 -13.32
C ALA A 331 -26.86 -25.00 -12.81
N ARG A 332 -27.83 -25.50 -13.59
CA ARG A 332 -28.53 -26.77 -13.27
C ARG A 332 -27.56 -27.95 -13.29
N LYS A 333 -26.71 -28.03 -14.33
CA LYS A 333 -25.71 -29.10 -14.48
C LYS A 333 -24.62 -29.05 -13.42
N ALA A 334 -24.26 -27.86 -12.96
CA ALA A 334 -23.33 -27.62 -11.87
C ALA A 334 -23.92 -28.09 -10.52
N ILE A 335 -25.18 -27.72 -10.22
CA ILE A 335 -25.87 -28.16 -8.99
C ILE A 335 -26.12 -29.67 -8.97
N GLU A 336 -26.49 -30.29 -10.09
CA GLU A 336 -26.60 -31.76 -10.22
C GLU A 336 -25.31 -32.49 -9.79
N ARG A 337 -24.16 -31.81 -9.95
CA ARG A 337 -22.83 -32.30 -9.58
C ARG A 337 -22.36 -31.72 -8.25
N GLY A 338 -23.20 -30.98 -7.52
CA GLY A 338 -22.88 -30.46 -6.18
C GLY A 338 -21.93 -29.26 -6.17
N PHE A 339 -21.80 -28.52 -7.27
CA PHE A 339 -21.11 -27.23 -7.28
C PHE A 339 -22.04 -26.14 -6.75
N GLN A 340 -21.62 -25.44 -5.70
CA GLN A 340 -22.37 -24.34 -5.08
C GLN A 340 -21.78 -22.97 -5.37
N SER A 341 -20.52 -22.90 -5.79
CA SER A 341 -19.84 -21.68 -6.27
C SER A 341 -19.01 -21.98 -7.51
N ALA A 342 -18.79 -20.96 -8.34
CA ALA A 342 -17.92 -21.00 -9.51
C ALA A 342 -17.10 -19.70 -9.60
N LEU A 343 -15.80 -19.82 -9.83
CA LEU A 343 -14.88 -18.71 -10.03
C LEU A 343 -14.10 -18.96 -11.32
N ALA A 344 -14.12 -18.02 -12.24
CA ALA A 344 -13.41 -18.09 -13.52
C ALA A 344 -12.42 -16.93 -13.62
N ILE A 345 -11.14 -17.28 -13.72
CA ILE A 345 -9.99 -16.39 -13.67
C ILE A 345 -9.37 -16.34 -15.08
N PRO A 346 -9.38 -15.17 -15.75
CA PRO A 346 -8.71 -15.01 -17.03
C PRO A 346 -7.19 -15.13 -16.87
N LEU A 347 -6.53 -15.74 -17.85
CA LEU A 347 -5.08 -15.96 -17.89
C LEU A 347 -4.47 -15.08 -18.97
N GLY A 348 -4.36 -13.78 -18.70
CA GLY A 348 -3.77 -12.79 -19.61
C GLY A 348 -2.35 -12.39 -19.19
N TYR A 349 -1.47 -12.20 -20.17
CA TYR A 349 -0.17 -11.57 -19.97
C TYR A 349 0.18 -10.67 -21.17
N GLY A 350 0.40 -9.38 -20.91
CA GLY A 350 0.53 -8.37 -21.97
C GLY A 350 -0.77 -8.28 -22.78
N GLU A 351 -0.67 -8.29 -24.10
CA GLU A 351 -1.82 -8.35 -25.02
C GLU A 351 -2.26 -9.80 -25.35
N THR A 352 -1.62 -10.81 -24.77
CA THR A 352 -1.89 -12.23 -25.09
C THR A 352 -2.78 -12.87 -24.04
N GLU A 353 -3.91 -13.43 -24.49
CA GLU A 353 -4.80 -14.25 -23.67
C GLU A 353 -4.48 -15.73 -23.85
N TYR A 354 -4.05 -16.37 -22.76
CA TYR A 354 -3.71 -17.79 -22.77
C TYR A 354 -4.94 -18.67 -22.53
N GLY A 355 -5.96 -18.16 -21.86
CA GLY A 355 -7.18 -18.92 -21.58
C GLY A 355 -7.85 -18.51 -20.26
N VAL A 356 -8.57 -19.44 -19.65
CA VAL A 356 -9.28 -19.23 -18.38
C VAL A 356 -9.10 -20.44 -17.46
N LEU A 357 -8.76 -20.17 -16.20
CA LEU A 357 -8.80 -21.15 -15.12
C LEU A 357 -10.15 -21.03 -14.41
N THR A 358 -10.92 -22.12 -14.34
CA THR A 358 -12.22 -22.12 -13.64
C THR A 358 -12.23 -23.15 -12.51
N VAL A 359 -12.63 -22.71 -11.33
CA VAL A 359 -12.71 -23.53 -10.12
C VAL A 359 -14.12 -23.55 -9.55
N TYR A 360 -14.51 -24.71 -9.00
CA TYR A 360 -15.84 -24.95 -8.45
C TYR A 360 -15.76 -25.43 -7.00
N GLY A 361 -16.53 -24.78 -6.13
CA GLY A 361 -16.59 -25.10 -4.71
C GLY A 361 -17.84 -25.92 -4.32
N PRO A 362 -17.76 -26.77 -3.29
CA PRO A 362 -18.93 -27.45 -2.71
C PRO A 362 -19.77 -26.52 -1.82
N GLU A 363 -19.26 -25.34 -1.48
CA GLU A 363 -19.90 -24.34 -0.63
C GLU A 363 -20.08 -23.01 -1.38
N GLN A 364 -20.97 -22.17 -0.87
CA GLN A 364 -21.13 -20.80 -1.37
C GLN A 364 -19.94 -19.96 -0.95
N THR A 365 -19.39 -19.20 -1.90
CA THR A 365 -18.19 -18.38 -1.67
C THR A 365 -18.41 -17.00 -2.23
N VAL A 366 -18.42 -15.98 -1.38
CA VAL A 366 -18.39 -14.58 -1.82
C VAL A 366 -16.96 -14.09 -1.65
N PRO A 367 -16.17 -13.96 -2.74
CA PRO A 367 -14.89 -13.30 -2.64
C PRO A 367 -15.13 -11.83 -2.26
N ASP A 368 -14.48 -11.39 -1.19
CA ASP A 368 -14.36 -9.96 -0.90
C ASP A 368 -13.40 -9.30 -1.90
N GLU A 369 -13.29 -7.97 -1.87
CA GLU A 369 -12.46 -7.23 -2.81
C GLU A 369 -10.99 -7.70 -2.77
N SER A 370 -10.49 -7.95 -1.56
CA SER A 370 -9.13 -8.44 -1.34
C SER A 370 -8.88 -9.81 -1.95
N ALA A 371 -9.85 -10.72 -1.90
CA ALA A 371 -9.76 -12.03 -2.52
C ALA A 371 -9.83 -11.93 -4.04
N ARG A 372 -10.60 -10.98 -4.60
CA ARG A 372 -10.65 -10.75 -6.05
C ARG A 372 -9.30 -10.30 -6.59
N GLU A 373 -8.72 -9.25 -6.00
CA GLU A 373 -7.40 -8.73 -6.39
C GLU A 373 -6.33 -9.83 -6.35
N LEU A 374 -6.36 -10.69 -5.32
CA LEU A 374 -5.44 -11.81 -5.20
C LEU A 374 -5.62 -12.85 -6.31
N LEU A 375 -6.87 -13.19 -6.66
CA LEU A 375 -7.16 -14.17 -7.72
C LEU A 375 -6.75 -13.65 -9.10
N GLU A 376 -6.94 -12.37 -9.36
CA GLU A 376 -6.46 -11.70 -10.58
C GLU A 376 -4.93 -11.74 -10.65
N ALA A 377 -4.25 -11.37 -9.57
CA ALA A 377 -2.79 -11.46 -9.49
C ALA A 377 -2.28 -12.89 -9.71
N ILE A 378 -2.98 -13.90 -9.17
CA ILE A 378 -2.67 -15.32 -9.41
C ILE A 378 -2.85 -15.67 -10.90
N GLY A 379 -3.93 -15.21 -11.53
CA GLY A 379 -4.17 -15.40 -12.96
C GLY A 379 -3.01 -14.89 -13.82
N SER A 380 -2.52 -13.68 -13.51
CA SER A 380 -1.36 -13.09 -14.20
C SER A 380 -0.06 -13.89 -13.98
N VAL A 381 0.18 -14.41 -12.78
CA VAL A 381 1.35 -15.25 -12.49
C VAL A 381 1.29 -16.58 -13.26
N ILE A 382 0.10 -17.20 -13.34
CA ILE A 382 -0.10 -18.42 -14.12
C ILE A 382 0.13 -18.14 -15.61
N ALA A 383 -0.43 -17.05 -16.14
CA ALA A 383 -0.25 -16.66 -17.54
C ALA A 383 1.23 -16.41 -17.87
N TYR A 384 1.97 -15.72 -16.99
CA TYR A 384 3.42 -15.57 -17.10
C TYR A 384 4.15 -16.92 -17.11
N GLY A 385 3.71 -17.85 -16.27
CA GLY A 385 4.23 -19.22 -16.23
C GLY A 385 4.04 -19.98 -17.54
N ILE A 386 2.84 -19.90 -18.11
CA ILE A 386 2.53 -20.47 -19.42
C ILE A 386 3.43 -19.86 -20.50
N ASN A 387 3.50 -18.53 -20.57
CA ASN A 387 4.37 -17.82 -21.50
C ASN A 387 5.84 -18.27 -21.38
N SER A 388 6.34 -18.38 -20.15
CA SER A 388 7.73 -18.78 -19.87
C SER A 388 8.02 -20.22 -20.33
N VAL A 389 7.07 -21.14 -20.14
CA VAL A 389 7.19 -22.55 -20.54
C VAL A 389 7.08 -22.70 -22.05
N GLU A 390 6.14 -22.01 -22.70
CA GLU A 390 5.99 -22.02 -24.16
C GLU A 390 7.22 -21.40 -24.84
N THR A 391 7.71 -20.27 -24.33
CA THR A 391 8.96 -19.64 -24.79
C THR A 391 10.14 -20.60 -24.67
N ARG A 392 10.31 -21.28 -23.53
CA ARG A 392 11.39 -22.27 -23.34
C ARG A 392 11.23 -23.49 -24.25
N ARG A 393 10.00 -23.96 -24.50
CA ARG A 393 9.74 -25.10 -25.37
C ARG A 393 10.03 -24.77 -26.84
N GLY A 394 9.72 -23.56 -27.30
CA GLY A 394 10.12 -23.09 -28.62
C GLY A 394 11.64 -23.08 -28.82
N MET A 395 12.43 -22.96 -27.73
CA MET A 395 13.90 -23.07 -27.78
C MET A 395 14.38 -24.50 -28.04
N LEU A 396 13.61 -25.50 -27.60
CA LEU A 396 14.03 -26.91 -27.48
C LEU A 396 13.30 -27.88 -28.44
N ALA A 397 12.29 -27.43 -29.19
CA ALA A 397 11.47 -28.30 -30.02
C ALA A 397 12.15 -28.69 -31.35
N ASP A 398 12.23 -30.00 -31.61
CA ASP A 398 12.54 -30.56 -32.94
C ASP A 398 11.54 -30.03 -33.98
N GLY A 399 12.04 -29.50 -35.10
CA GLY A 399 11.21 -28.99 -36.19
C GLY A 399 10.82 -27.51 -36.09
N ALA A 400 11.46 -26.74 -35.20
CA ALA A 400 11.34 -25.28 -35.23
C ALA A 400 11.74 -24.71 -36.60
N THR A 401 11.17 -23.59 -37.01
CA THR A 401 11.59 -22.90 -38.24
C THR A 401 12.45 -21.71 -37.85
N GLU A 402 13.65 -21.63 -38.42
CA GLU A 402 14.53 -20.48 -38.30
C GLU A 402 14.20 -19.48 -39.42
N LEU A 403 13.95 -18.25 -39.00
CA LEU A 403 13.62 -17.12 -39.86
C LEU A 403 14.72 -16.09 -39.72
N GLU A 404 15.23 -15.61 -40.86
CA GLU A 404 16.08 -14.44 -40.90
C GLU A 404 15.21 -13.28 -41.36
N ILE A 405 15.07 -12.27 -40.52
CA ILE A 405 14.23 -11.10 -40.77
C ILE A 405 15.08 -9.83 -40.77
N SER A 406 14.74 -8.91 -41.66
CA SER A 406 15.30 -7.56 -41.70
C SER A 406 14.25 -6.58 -41.23
N LEU A 407 14.61 -5.75 -40.27
CA LEU A 407 13.79 -4.66 -39.74
C LEU A 407 14.40 -3.36 -40.23
N GLY A 408 13.62 -2.59 -41.00
CA GLY A 408 14.06 -1.32 -41.59
C GLY A 408 14.21 -0.15 -40.61
N GLN A 409 13.91 -0.34 -39.32
CA GLN A 409 14.03 0.73 -38.34
C GLN A 409 15.47 0.93 -37.89
N THR A 410 16.01 2.13 -38.14
CA THR A 410 17.38 2.55 -37.83
C THR A 410 17.51 3.39 -36.56
N ASP A 411 16.40 3.70 -35.89
CA ASP A 411 16.38 4.61 -34.73
C ASP A 411 16.47 3.86 -33.38
N THR A 412 16.99 2.63 -33.39
CA THR A 412 17.23 1.89 -32.13
C THR A 412 18.61 2.22 -31.55
N PHE A 413 18.74 2.04 -30.24
CA PHE A 413 20.01 2.22 -29.53
C PHE A 413 21.16 1.44 -30.19
N LEU A 414 20.91 0.20 -30.66
CA LEU A 414 21.97 -0.63 -31.22
C LEU A 414 22.40 -0.18 -32.62
N ASN A 415 21.48 0.33 -33.45
CA ASN A 415 21.82 0.93 -34.74
C ASN A 415 22.66 2.19 -34.56
N ALA A 416 22.39 2.97 -33.51
CA ALA A 416 23.21 4.14 -33.16
C ALA A 416 24.62 3.74 -32.70
N VAL A 417 24.75 2.68 -31.89
CA VAL A 417 26.07 2.12 -31.54
C VAL A 417 26.79 1.63 -32.80
N ALA A 418 26.12 0.87 -33.67
CA ALA A 418 26.68 0.37 -34.93
C ALA A 418 27.14 1.50 -35.86
N SER A 419 26.35 2.58 -35.95
CA SER A 419 26.71 3.78 -36.71
C SER A 419 27.93 4.51 -36.14
N LEU A 420 28.10 4.50 -34.83
CA LEU A 420 29.22 5.14 -34.15
C LEU A 420 30.54 4.36 -34.35
N VAL A 421 30.45 3.02 -34.37
CA VAL A 421 31.63 2.14 -34.56
C VAL A 421 31.90 1.76 -36.01
N ASP A 422 30.96 2.03 -36.93
CA ASP A 422 31.00 1.62 -38.35
C ASP A 422 31.17 0.09 -38.51
N GLU A 423 30.62 -0.67 -37.57
CA GLU A 423 30.68 -2.13 -37.52
C GLU A 423 29.33 -2.70 -37.04
N PRO A 424 28.91 -3.89 -37.52
CA PRO A 424 27.72 -4.54 -37.00
C PRO A 424 27.84 -4.86 -35.52
N VAL A 425 26.77 -4.63 -34.76
CA VAL A 425 26.73 -4.89 -33.31
C VAL A 425 25.68 -5.95 -33.04
N SER A 426 26.11 -7.08 -32.46
CA SER A 426 25.21 -8.17 -32.08
C SER A 426 24.95 -8.19 -30.58
N TYR A 427 23.71 -8.46 -30.19
CA TYR A 427 23.42 -8.86 -28.81
C TYR A 427 24.07 -10.23 -28.53
N ARG A 428 24.86 -10.30 -27.46
CA ARG A 428 25.36 -11.55 -26.90
C ARG A 428 24.35 -12.22 -25.98
N GLU A 429 23.58 -11.41 -25.26
CA GLU A 429 22.59 -11.89 -24.31
C GLU A 429 21.45 -10.87 -24.24
N ILE A 430 20.22 -11.38 -24.23
CA ILE A 430 18.99 -10.61 -24.04
C ILE A 430 18.27 -11.24 -22.86
N THR A 431 18.02 -10.46 -21.81
CA THR A 431 17.36 -10.92 -20.59
C THR A 431 16.17 -10.01 -20.29
N PRO A 432 14.93 -10.50 -20.41
CA PRO A 432 13.75 -9.77 -19.97
C PRO A 432 13.82 -9.48 -18.46
N LEU A 433 13.41 -8.29 -18.06
CA LEU A 433 13.25 -7.85 -16.67
C LEU A 433 11.77 -7.52 -16.40
N ALA A 434 11.44 -7.16 -15.16
CA ALA A 434 10.10 -6.68 -14.81
C ALA A 434 9.79 -5.33 -15.53
N ASP A 435 8.50 -4.96 -15.60
CA ASP A 435 8.02 -3.68 -16.15
C ASP A 435 8.41 -3.40 -17.62
N GLN A 436 8.46 -4.44 -18.47
CA GLN A 436 8.86 -4.34 -19.89
C GLN A 436 10.30 -3.84 -20.10
N ALA A 437 11.15 -3.86 -19.08
CA ALA A 437 12.57 -3.58 -19.24
C ALA A 437 13.31 -4.81 -19.80
N THR A 438 14.34 -4.59 -20.60
CA THR A 438 15.19 -5.64 -21.17
C THR A 438 16.65 -5.31 -20.92
N GLN A 439 17.36 -6.23 -20.28
CA GLN A 439 18.81 -6.15 -20.18
C GLN A 439 19.44 -6.74 -21.44
N VAL A 440 20.32 -5.98 -22.07
CA VAL A 440 21.09 -6.43 -23.23
C VAL A 440 22.58 -6.36 -22.96
N LEU A 441 23.29 -7.37 -23.43
CA LEU A 441 24.75 -7.46 -23.36
C LEU A 441 25.33 -7.47 -24.77
N PHE A 442 26.33 -6.63 -25.03
CA PHE A 442 27.08 -6.65 -26.29
C PHE A 442 28.55 -6.38 -26.03
N SER A 443 29.41 -6.84 -26.94
CA SER A 443 30.86 -6.68 -26.82
C SER A 443 31.46 -6.11 -28.08
N LEU A 444 32.43 -5.21 -27.91
CA LEU A 444 33.15 -4.54 -28.98
C LEU A 444 34.66 -4.67 -28.75
N SER A 445 35.43 -4.74 -29.82
CA SER A 445 36.89 -4.95 -29.72
C SER A 445 37.64 -3.66 -29.40
N ASP A 446 37.37 -2.57 -30.12
CA ASP A 446 38.04 -1.27 -29.92
C ASP A 446 37.07 -0.08 -30.08
N PRO A 447 36.09 0.06 -29.19
CA PRO A 447 35.06 1.09 -29.33
C PRO A 447 35.48 2.45 -28.74
N PRO A 448 34.90 3.56 -29.24
CA PRO A 448 34.94 4.85 -28.56
C PRO A 448 34.02 4.81 -27.32
N VAL A 449 34.52 4.30 -26.20
CA VAL A 449 33.74 4.02 -24.98
C VAL A 449 32.98 5.24 -24.46
N GLU A 450 33.62 6.42 -24.44
CA GLU A 450 32.99 7.64 -23.91
C GLU A 450 31.80 8.08 -24.77
N ASP A 451 31.92 7.95 -26.10
CA ASP A 451 30.86 8.31 -27.04
C ASP A 451 29.69 7.32 -26.97
N ILE A 452 29.96 6.02 -26.78
CA ILE A 452 28.92 5.01 -26.55
C ILE A 452 28.20 5.25 -25.24
N LEU A 453 28.93 5.52 -24.15
CA LEU A 453 28.33 5.79 -22.85
C LEU A 453 27.43 7.03 -22.89
N ALA A 454 27.76 8.04 -23.71
CA ALA A 454 26.94 9.24 -23.87
C ALA A 454 25.61 9.01 -24.61
N LEU A 455 25.42 7.85 -25.25
CA LEU A 455 24.15 7.48 -25.87
C LEU A 455 23.03 7.24 -24.83
N ASP A 456 23.38 6.98 -23.56
CA ASP A 456 22.41 6.87 -22.46
C ASP A 456 21.50 8.09 -22.33
N ARG A 457 22.01 9.29 -22.65
CA ARG A 457 21.26 10.55 -22.64
C ARG A 457 20.55 10.84 -23.95
N ALA A 458 20.97 10.21 -25.04
CA ALA A 458 20.42 10.44 -26.37
C ALA A 458 19.17 9.58 -26.63
N PHE A 459 19.06 8.43 -25.97
CA PHE A 459 17.96 7.49 -26.12
C PHE A 459 17.14 7.40 -24.83
N VAL A 460 15.87 7.81 -24.89
CA VAL A 460 14.93 7.72 -23.76
C VAL A 460 14.71 6.27 -23.31
N THR A 461 14.89 5.33 -24.23
CA THR A 461 14.78 3.89 -23.96
C THR A 461 15.95 3.34 -23.16
N VAL A 462 17.05 4.06 -22.94
CA VAL A 462 18.19 3.56 -22.16
C VAL A 462 18.06 4.02 -20.70
N GLU A 463 17.69 3.11 -19.80
CA GLU A 463 17.62 3.41 -18.37
C GLU A 463 18.99 3.45 -17.72
N SER A 464 19.87 2.53 -18.14
CA SER A 464 21.25 2.50 -17.68
C SER A 464 22.15 1.84 -18.71
N LEU A 465 23.39 2.31 -18.79
CA LEU A 465 24.43 1.74 -19.62
C LEU A 465 25.73 1.65 -18.82
N THR A 466 26.27 0.45 -18.71
CA THR A 466 27.49 0.18 -17.95
C THR A 466 28.52 -0.48 -18.84
N HIS A 467 29.79 -0.08 -18.66
CA HIS A 467 30.93 -0.61 -19.40
C HIS A 467 31.85 -1.38 -18.45
N THR A 468 32.34 -2.53 -18.90
CA THR A 468 33.41 -3.27 -18.24
C THR A 468 34.44 -3.70 -19.28
N ARG A 469 35.71 -3.39 -19.04
CA ARG A 469 36.82 -3.88 -19.86
C ARG A 469 37.27 -5.25 -19.38
N ARG A 470 37.34 -6.24 -20.27
CA ARG A 470 37.97 -7.55 -20.03
C ARG A 470 39.09 -7.76 -21.04
N GLU A 471 40.34 -7.72 -20.59
CA GLU A 471 41.54 -7.91 -21.42
C GLU A 471 41.51 -7.03 -22.70
N THR A 472 41.16 -7.62 -23.85
CA THR A 472 41.10 -7.01 -25.18
C THR A 472 39.68 -6.73 -25.67
N THR A 473 38.64 -6.95 -24.86
CA THR A 473 37.23 -6.80 -25.25
C THR A 473 36.51 -5.85 -24.30
N HIS A 474 35.67 -4.99 -24.86
CA HIS A 474 34.86 -4.02 -24.15
C HIS A 474 33.43 -4.55 -24.08
N LEU A 475 32.97 -4.87 -22.87
CA LEU A 475 31.64 -5.39 -22.61
C LEU A 475 30.73 -4.24 -22.17
N PHE A 476 29.57 -4.14 -22.79
CA PHE A 476 28.55 -3.16 -22.45
C PHE A 476 27.28 -3.88 -22.04
N ARG A 477 26.71 -3.44 -20.92
CA ARG A 477 25.42 -3.89 -20.42
C ARG A 477 24.49 -2.69 -20.39
N ALA A 478 23.41 -2.74 -21.16
CA ALA A 478 22.36 -1.74 -21.16
C ALA A 478 21.09 -2.33 -20.53
N ILE A 479 20.37 -1.53 -19.76
CA ILE A 479 18.97 -1.79 -19.40
C ILE A 479 18.14 -0.85 -20.27
N LEU A 480 17.31 -1.45 -21.10
CA LEU A 480 16.44 -0.76 -22.04
C LEU A 480 15.00 -0.83 -21.54
N SER A 481 14.24 0.25 -21.60
CA SER A 481 12.82 0.29 -21.31
C SER A 481 12.00 0.60 -22.57
N GLY A 482 10.80 0.01 -22.62
CA GLY A 482 9.89 0.13 -23.75
C GLY A 482 10.11 -0.94 -24.83
N GLU A 483 9.57 -0.68 -26.02
CA GLU A 483 9.62 -1.56 -27.18
C GLU A 483 11.07 -1.74 -27.66
N THR A 484 11.56 -2.99 -27.59
CA THR A 484 12.89 -3.35 -28.08
C THR A 484 12.75 -4.54 -29.00
N VAL A 485 13.49 -4.56 -30.10
CA VAL A 485 13.44 -5.64 -31.09
C VAL A 485 13.46 -7.04 -30.46
N GLY A 486 14.31 -7.26 -29.44
CA GLY A 486 14.38 -8.54 -28.75
C GLY A 486 13.11 -8.89 -27.95
N ALA A 487 12.55 -7.92 -27.23
CA ALA A 487 11.31 -8.09 -26.48
C ALA A 487 10.10 -8.24 -27.42
N ASP A 488 10.00 -7.41 -28.45
CA ASP A 488 8.88 -7.42 -29.39
C ASP A 488 8.83 -8.74 -30.18
N ILE A 489 9.99 -9.31 -30.54
CA ILE A 489 10.08 -10.65 -31.14
C ILE A 489 9.53 -11.71 -30.17
N LEU A 490 9.89 -11.63 -28.88
CA LEU A 490 9.37 -12.52 -27.84
C LEU A 490 7.86 -12.38 -27.66
N ASP A 491 7.35 -11.15 -27.61
CA ASP A 491 5.92 -10.85 -27.47
C ASP A 491 5.12 -11.35 -28.67
N CYS A 492 5.71 -11.33 -29.87
CA CYS A 492 5.13 -11.91 -31.08
C CYS A 492 5.19 -13.46 -31.11
N GLY A 493 5.77 -14.11 -30.10
CA GLY A 493 5.89 -15.57 -30.00
C GLY A 493 7.09 -16.16 -30.76
N GLY A 494 8.03 -15.32 -31.20
CA GLY A 494 9.31 -15.73 -31.77
C GLY A 494 10.42 -15.70 -30.73
N ILE A 495 11.49 -16.48 -30.96
CA ILE A 495 12.63 -16.51 -30.04
C ILE A 495 13.84 -15.96 -30.76
N PRO A 496 14.37 -14.78 -30.36
CA PRO A 496 15.57 -14.24 -30.96
C PRO A 496 16.76 -15.16 -30.66
N GLN A 497 17.38 -15.71 -31.70
CA GLN A 497 18.65 -16.45 -31.62
C GLN A 497 19.83 -15.49 -31.72
N SER A 498 19.70 -14.50 -32.59
CA SER A 498 20.65 -13.40 -32.73
C SER A 498 19.90 -12.16 -33.19
N VAL A 499 20.38 -11.00 -32.77
CA VAL A 499 19.95 -9.71 -33.30
C VAL A 499 21.22 -8.91 -33.54
N THR A 500 21.40 -8.50 -34.78
CA THR A 500 22.56 -7.77 -35.26
C THR A 500 22.08 -6.47 -35.87
N ALA A 501 22.47 -5.36 -35.27
CA ALA A 501 22.21 -4.05 -35.81
C ALA A 501 23.36 -3.62 -36.72
N THR A 502 23.01 -3.06 -37.86
CA THR A 502 23.89 -2.33 -38.76
C THR A 502 23.47 -0.85 -38.76
N PRO A 503 24.25 0.06 -39.36
CA PRO A 503 23.82 1.46 -39.48
C PRO A 503 22.47 1.64 -40.19
N ASP A 504 22.15 0.78 -41.16
CA ASP A 504 21.01 0.96 -42.07
C ASP A 504 19.82 0.03 -41.80
N ALA A 505 19.99 -1.03 -41.00
CA ALA A 505 18.93 -1.99 -40.68
C ALA A 505 19.29 -2.84 -39.45
N THR A 506 18.28 -3.47 -38.86
CA THR A 506 18.47 -4.51 -37.83
C THR A 506 18.08 -5.86 -38.39
N GLN A 507 19.00 -6.81 -38.38
CA GLN A 507 18.73 -8.19 -38.77
C GLN A 507 18.55 -9.04 -37.52
N ALA A 508 17.51 -9.88 -37.52
CA ALA A 508 17.30 -10.84 -36.44
C ALA A 508 17.13 -12.24 -37.00
N THR A 509 17.80 -13.19 -36.36
CA THR A 509 17.53 -14.62 -36.56
C THR A 509 16.56 -15.04 -35.48
N VAL A 510 15.38 -15.51 -35.87
CA VAL A 510 14.28 -15.84 -34.98
C VAL A 510 13.91 -17.29 -35.17
N ARG A 511 13.85 -18.04 -34.07
CA ARG A 511 13.27 -19.38 -34.06
C ARG A 511 11.79 -19.28 -33.73
N VAL A 512 10.96 -19.85 -34.59
CA VAL A 512 9.50 -19.88 -34.43
C VAL A 512 9.05 -21.32 -34.24
N SER A 513 8.19 -21.53 -33.24
CA SER A 513 7.57 -22.83 -32.93
C SER A 513 6.77 -23.36 -34.12
N SER A 514 6.61 -24.68 -34.21
CA SER A 514 5.78 -25.32 -35.23
C SER A 514 4.28 -25.02 -35.08
N GLU A 515 3.86 -24.55 -33.90
CA GLU A 515 2.48 -24.14 -33.60
C GLU A 515 2.15 -22.73 -34.11
N LEU A 516 3.14 -21.83 -34.19
CA LEU A 516 2.97 -20.48 -34.71
C LEU A 516 3.27 -20.47 -36.22
N THR A 517 2.30 -20.07 -37.04
CA THR A 517 2.56 -19.98 -38.48
C THR A 517 3.52 -18.82 -38.75
N VAL A 518 4.56 -19.02 -39.57
CA VAL A 518 5.50 -17.96 -39.98
C VAL A 518 4.80 -16.67 -40.43
N ARG A 519 3.68 -16.80 -41.15
CA ARG A 519 2.87 -15.65 -41.58
C ARG A 519 2.27 -14.90 -40.38
N GLU A 520 1.72 -15.61 -39.41
CA GLU A 520 1.13 -15.00 -38.20
C GLU A 520 2.20 -14.27 -37.37
N PHE A 521 3.38 -14.86 -37.23
CA PHE A 521 4.53 -14.19 -36.59
C PHE A 521 4.92 -12.90 -37.32
N ILE A 522 5.07 -12.94 -38.64
CA ILE A 522 5.44 -11.75 -39.44
C ILE A 522 4.34 -10.71 -39.43
N ASP A 523 3.06 -11.10 -39.49
CA ASP A 523 1.93 -10.17 -39.45
C ASP A 523 1.90 -9.42 -38.10
N ARG A 524 2.06 -10.14 -36.97
CA ARG A 524 2.15 -9.53 -35.62
C ARG A 524 3.37 -8.62 -35.48
N LEU A 525 4.52 -9.04 -36.01
CA LEU A 525 5.72 -8.23 -35.98
C LEU A 525 5.58 -6.97 -36.86
N GLY A 526 4.80 -7.08 -37.95
CA GLY A 526 4.50 -5.99 -38.88
C GLY A 526 3.70 -4.84 -38.25
N ASP A 527 2.94 -5.09 -37.19
CA ASP A 527 2.22 -4.06 -36.45
C ASP A 527 3.19 -3.06 -35.78
N HIS A 528 4.34 -3.55 -35.32
CA HIS A 528 5.40 -2.74 -34.70
C HIS A 528 6.46 -2.30 -35.72
N TYR A 529 6.73 -3.14 -36.72
CA TYR A 529 7.75 -2.93 -37.74
C TYR A 529 7.15 -3.06 -39.15
N PRO A 530 6.53 -1.99 -39.70
CA PRO A 530 5.86 -2.04 -41.00
C PRO A 530 6.78 -2.43 -42.17
N ASP A 531 8.08 -2.16 -42.04
CA ASP A 531 9.12 -2.47 -43.01
C ASP A 531 9.85 -3.80 -42.70
N ALA A 532 9.22 -4.70 -41.92
CA ALA A 532 9.77 -6.02 -41.66
C ALA A 532 9.75 -6.90 -42.91
N GLU A 533 10.92 -7.36 -43.35
CA GLU A 533 11.08 -8.25 -44.49
C GLU A 533 11.65 -9.60 -44.05
N LEU A 534 11.01 -10.69 -44.49
CA LEU A 534 11.57 -12.03 -44.33
C LEU A 534 12.66 -12.27 -45.39
N LEU A 535 13.91 -12.36 -44.96
CA LEU A 535 15.07 -12.64 -45.81
C LEU A 535 15.16 -14.13 -46.15
N THR A 536 15.16 -14.96 -45.11
CA THR A 536 15.40 -16.39 -45.22
C THR A 536 14.45 -17.18 -44.33
N ARG A 537 14.02 -18.35 -44.80
CA ARG A 537 13.27 -19.33 -44.02
C ARG A 537 13.90 -20.71 -44.17
N GLN A 538 14.31 -21.31 -43.07
CA GLN A 538 14.90 -22.65 -43.06
C GLN A 538 14.32 -23.47 -41.91
N PRO A 539 14.18 -24.81 -42.06
CA PRO A 539 13.99 -25.66 -40.89
C PRO A 539 15.20 -25.46 -39.97
N ALA A 540 14.94 -25.19 -38.69
CA ALA A 540 16.00 -25.17 -37.69
C ALA A 540 16.71 -26.52 -37.75
N GLY A 541 18.03 -26.51 -37.90
CA GLY A 541 18.81 -27.74 -37.83
C GLY A 541 18.66 -28.34 -36.44
N ASP A 542 18.74 -29.68 -36.33
CA ASP A 542 18.97 -30.35 -35.04
C ASP A 542 20.30 -29.85 -34.48
N VAL A 543 20.27 -28.77 -33.71
CA VAL A 543 21.41 -28.37 -32.91
C VAL A 543 21.33 -29.25 -31.68
N ASP A 544 22.00 -30.40 -31.74
CA ASP A 544 22.41 -31.18 -30.57
C ASP A 544 23.43 -30.34 -29.78
N ASP A 545 23.01 -29.18 -29.27
CA ASP A 545 23.87 -28.17 -28.63
C ASP A 545 24.49 -28.79 -27.38
N ASP A 546 23.72 -29.59 -26.66
CA ASP A 546 24.20 -30.36 -25.51
C ASP A 546 25.19 -31.47 -25.95
N GLY A 547 24.99 -32.11 -27.10
CA GLY A 547 25.91 -33.11 -27.65
C GLY A 547 27.23 -32.53 -28.18
N ASP A 548 27.19 -31.39 -28.88
CA ASP A 548 28.37 -30.72 -29.42
C ASP A 548 29.16 -29.95 -28.34
N ILE A 549 28.49 -29.32 -27.37
CA ILE A 549 29.15 -28.74 -26.18
C ILE A 549 29.77 -29.84 -25.33
N ARG A 550 29.07 -30.96 -25.07
CA ARG A 550 29.65 -32.11 -24.35
C ARG A 550 30.85 -32.70 -25.09
N ARG A 551 30.79 -32.79 -26.42
CA ARG A 551 31.89 -33.33 -27.25
C ARG A 551 33.08 -32.36 -27.30
N ALA A 552 32.83 -31.06 -27.45
CA ALA A 552 33.84 -30.00 -27.41
C ALA A 552 34.49 -29.88 -26.03
N PHE A 553 33.71 -29.94 -24.95
CA PHE A 553 34.19 -29.93 -23.59
C PHE A 553 35.00 -31.20 -23.27
N ALA A 554 34.49 -32.38 -23.63
CA ALA A 554 35.21 -33.65 -23.44
C ALA A 554 36.54 -33.69 -24.21
N GLY A 555 36.60 -33.09 -25.41
CA GLY A 555 37.82 -32.96 -26.21
C GLY A 555 38.83 -31.96 -25.66
N ARG A 556 38.42 -31.03 -24.80
CA ARG A 556 39.28 -30.00 -24.19
C ARG A 556 39.84 -30.41 -22.83
N LEU A 557 39.33 -31.44 -22.16
CA LEU A 557 39.86 -31.92 -20.88
C LEU A 557 41.08 -32.82 -21.05
N THR A 558 42.07 -32.73 -20.15
CA THR A 558 43.08 -33.79 -20.05
C THR A 558 42.49 -35.02 -19.38
N ASP A 559 43.05 -36.21 -19.64
CA ASP A 559 42.62 -37.46 -19.00
C ASP A 559 42.54 -37.32 -17.47
N ARG A 560 43.54 -36.65 -16.87
CA ARG A 560 43.59 -36.43 -15.42
C ARG A 560 42.53 -35.45 -14.91
N GLN A 561 42.19 -34.41 -15.68
CA GLN A 561 41.11 -33.49 -15.33
C GLN A 561 39.74 -34.16 -15.44
N ARG A 562 39.53 -34.97 -16.48
CA ARG A 562 38.31 -35.73 -16.68
C ARG A 562 38.10 -36.73 -15.55
N GLU A 563 39.13 -37.48 -15.20
CA GLU A 563 39.10 -38.48 -14.13
C GLU A 563 38.74 -37.83 -12.78
N VAL A 564 39.42 -36.74 -12.41
CA VAL A 564 39.15 -36.01 -11.16
C VAL A 564 37.76 -35.37 -11.15
N LEU A 565 37.28 -34.83 -12.28
CA LEU A 565 35.96 -34.21 -12.39
C LEU A 565 34.82 -35.23 -12.26
N VAL A 566 34.94 -36.38 -12.94
CA VAL A 566 33.93 -37.45 -12.88
C VAL A 566 33.86 -38.03 -11.47
N SER A 567 34.99 -38.35 -10.85
CA SER A 567 34.97 -38.86 -9.47
C SER A 567 34.45 -37.84 -8.46
N ALA A 568 34.71 -36.55 -8.65
CA ALA A 568 34.13 -35.50 -7.81
C ALA A 568 32.60 -35.43 -7.95
N TYR A 569 32.09 -35.56 -9.18
CA TYR A 569 30.65 -35.57 -9.45
C TYR A 569 29.98 -36.81 -8.83
N GLU A 570 30.52 -38.01 -9.09
CA GLU A 570 29.96 -39.26 -8.55
C GLU A 570 30.08 -39.38 -7.03
N SER A 571 31.05 -38.72 -6.41
CA SER A 571 31.21 -38.72 -4.95
C SER A 571 30.38 -37.65 -4.24
N GLY A 572 29.53 -36.91 -4.95
CA GLY A 572 28.70 -35.84 -4.37
C GLY A 572 29.52 -34.65 -3.84
N PHE A 573 30.71 -34.38 -4.40
CA PHE A 573 31.55 -33.23 -4.02
C PHE A 573 30.88 -31.87 -4.35
N PHE A 574 29.99 -31.86 -5.35
CA PHE A 574 29.27 -30.66 -5.81
C PHE A 574 27.87 -30.47 -5.19
N GLU A 575 27.38 -31.46 -4.44
CA GLU A 575 26.06 -31.42 -3.80
C GLU A 575 26.02 -30.45 -2.61
N SER A 576 24.82 -30.02 -2.23
CA SER A 576 24.60 -29.19 -1.04
C SER A 576 23.54 -29.83 -0.14
N PRO A 577 23.89 -30.39 1.04
CA PRO A 577 25.24 -30.44 1.62
C PRO A 577 26.18 -31.44 0.89
N ARG A 578 27.49 -31.15 0.86
CA ARG A 578 28.48 -32.00 0.18
C ARG A 578 28.58 -33.37 0.83
N GLU A 579 28.55 -34.43 0.02
CA GLU A 579 28.71 -35.81 0.49
C GLU A 579 30.19 -36.20 0.65
N THR A 580 31.09 -35.57 -0.12
CA THR A 580 32.54 -35.79 -0.07
C THR A 580 33.30 -34.47 0.01
N THR A 581 34.34 -34.43 0.84
CA THR A 581 35.23 -33.27 0.99
C THR A 581 36.40 -33.28 0.01
N GLY A 582 37.04 -32.13 -0.19
CA GLY A 582 38.20 -32.03 -1.09
C GLY A 582 39.44 -32.79 -0.60
N GLU A 583 39.53 -33.04 0.71
CA GLU A 583 40.59 -33.86 1.30
C GLU A 583 40.36 -35.35 1.04
N GLU A 584 39.12 -35.83 1.18
CA GLU A 584 38.73 -37.21 0.86
C GLU A 584 38.88 -37.49 -0.64
N LEU A 585 38.47 -36.55 -1.49
CA LEU A 585 38.66 -36.63 -2.93
C LEU A 585 40.15 -36.64 -3.32
N ALA A 586 40.99 -35.87 -2.62
CA ALA A 586 42.45 -35.92 -2.79
C ALA A 586 43.04 -37.28 -2.39
N GLY A 587 42.52 -37.89 -1.32
CA GLY A 587 42.90 -39.23 -0.89
C GLY A 587 42.64 -40.32 -1.94
N LEU A 588 41.59 -40.18 -2.76
CA LEU A 588 41.27 -41.14 -3.83
C LEU A 588 42.31 -41.15 -4.97
N PHE A 589 43.02 -40.04 -5.16
CA PHE A 589 43.94 -39.85 -6.27
C PHE A 589 45.42 -39.84 -5.87
N ASP A 590 45.73 -40.02 -4.58
CA ASP A 590 47.05 -39.81 -3.96
C ASP A 590 47.65 -38.45 -4.34
N LEU A 591 46.79 -37.42 -4.35
CA LEU A 591 47.13 -36.04 -4.67
C LEU A 591 46.98 -35.16 -3.43
N SER A 592 47.60 -33.98 -3.45
CA SER A 592 47.29 -32.95 -2.46
C SER A 592 45.95 -32.27 -2.81
N GLN A 593 45.18 -31.89 -1.79
CA GLN A 593 43.92 -31.13 -1.94
C GLN A 593 44.05 -29.89 -2.85
N PRO A 594 45.14 -29.09 -2.82
CA PRO A 594 45.34 -28.00 -3.77
C PRO A 594 45.45 -28.45 -5.22
N THR A 595 46.05 -29.62 -5.49
CA THR A 595 46.20 -30.18 -6.85
C THR A 595 44.86 -30.63 -7.42
N VAL A 596 44.04 -31.32 -6.61
CA VAL A 596 42.66 -31.67 -7.00
C VAL A 596 41.83 -30.41 -7.26
N THR A 597 41.91 -29.41 -6.38
CA THR A 597 41.21 -28.13 -6.55
C THR A 597 41.66 -27.39 -7.82
N HIS A 598 42.95 -27.46 -8.15
CA HIS A 598 43.49 -26.90 -9.39
C HIS A 598 42.92 -27.60 -10.62
N HIS A 599 42.87 -28.94 -10.64
CA HIS A 599 42.27 -29.70 -11.74
C HIS A 599 40.77 -29.42 -11.91
N LEU A 600 40.02 -29.30 -10.82
CA LEU A 600 38.60 -28.95 -10.86
C LEU A 600 38.37 -27.52 -11.37
N ARG A 601 39.14 -26.54 -10.89
CA ARG A 601 39.06 -25.15 -11.40
C ARG A 601 39.41 -25.05 -12.87
N GLU A 602 40.41 -25.80 -13.32
CA GLU A 602 40.81 -25.82 -14.73
C GLU A 602 39.76 -26.50 -15.62
N ALA A 603 39.12 -27.57 -15.13
CA ALA A 603 37.99 -28.19 -15.80
C ALA A 603 36.79 -27.24 -15.89
N GLN A 604 36.45 -26.54 -14.79
CA GLN A 604 35.40 -25.51 -14.77
C GLN A 604 35.71 -24.35 -15.73
N ARG A 605 36.96 -23.87 -15.75
CA ARG A 605 37.40 -22.82 -16.70
C ARG A 605 37.22 -23.26 -18.15
N ARG A 606 37.55 -24.51 -18.48
CA ARG A 606 37.37 -25.06 -19.84
C ARG A 606 35.91 -25.28 -20.20
N LEU A 607 35.06 -25.62 -19.23
CA LEU A 607 33.61 -25.70 -19.40
C LEU A 607 33.03 -24.32 -19.72
N PHE A 608 33.40 -23.30 -18.95
CA PHE A 608 32.97 -21.93 -19.21
C PHE A 608 33.49 -21.40 -20.54
N ALA A 609 34.74 -21.73 -20.92
CA ALA A 609 35.26 -21.41 -22.25
C ALA A 609 34.57 -22.19 -23.40
N SER A 610 33.91 -23.32 -23.14
CA SER A 610 33.05 -23.97 -24.16
C SER A 610 31.63 -23.42 -24.20
N LEU A 611 31.17 -22.77 -23.13
CA LEU A 611 29.83 -22.22 -23.01
C LEU A 611 29.75 -20.74 -23.39
N PHE A 612 30.83 -19.97 -23.21
CA PHE A 612 30.81 -18.51 -23.28
C PHE A 612 31.82 -17.88 -24.25
N ASP A 613 32.80 -18.64 -24.74
CA ASP A 613 33.68 -18.18 -25.82
C ASP A 613 33.14 -18.75 -27.13
N GLU A 614 32.84 -17.88 -28.11
CA GLU A 614 32.50 -18.29 -29.48
C GLU A 614 33.69 -19.04 -30.12
N PRO A 615 33.44 -20.01 -31.00
CA PRO A 615 34.49 -20.76 -31.70
C PRO A 615 35.44 -19.92 -32.57
#